data_AF-A0A8J2BK84-F1
#
_entry.id   AF-A0A8J2BK84-F1
#
_cell.length_a   1.000
_cell.length_b   1.000
_cell.length_c   1.000
_cell.angle_alpha   90.00
_cell.angle_beta   90.00
_cell.angle_gamma   90.00
#
_symmetry.space_group_name_H-M   'P 1'
#
loop_
_entity.id
_entity.type
_entity.pdbx_description
1 polymer ?
#
loop_
_entity_poly.entity_id
_entity_poly.type
_entity_poly.pdbx_seq_one_letter_code
_entity_poly.pdbx_strand_id
1 'polypeptide(L)'
;MPKPFGHGKERSLARQWVKRLVPQSKQGWARLFVSFCLLLLLSTVPAKNIPGPISRYDKLCHGLLYFGVTLFLSGGLTDGVTILGSGLLLGAVDENYQRFTGRCPSLEDWVADALGVGLATLLVSLRRKAIHNPWDNPKTKDLSHLVSQGEPLTSSRRDERNS
;
A
#
# COMPACT_ATOMS: atom_id res chain seq x y z
N MET A 1 15.98 -35.11 28.49
CA MET A 1 14.68 -34.70 27.91
C MET A 1 14.83 -33.33 27.28
N PRO A 2 14.72 -33.17 25.95
CA PRO A 2 14.78 -31.86 25.30
C PRO A 2 13.56 -31.01 25.64
N LYS A 3 13.75 -29.72 25.92
CA LYS A 3 12.66 -28.78 26.18
C LYS A 3 11.84 -28.55 24.89
N PRO A 4 10.50 -28.56 24.94
CA PRO A 4 9.68 -28.28 23.77
C PRO A 4 9.98 -26.86 23.26
N PHE A 5 10.36 -26.77 21.97
CA PHE A 5 10.66 -25.51 21.30
C PHE A 5 9.49 -24.53 21.39
N GLY A 6 9.79 -23.27 21.74
CA GLY A 6 8.83 -22.23 22.09
C GLY A 6 7.85 -21.84 20.98
N HIS A 7 6.73 -22.56 20.88
CA HIS A 7 5.62 -22.28 19.95
C HIS A 7 4.87 -20.96 20.21
N GLY A 8 5.16 -20.25 21.31
CA GLY A 8 4.44 -19.02 21.67
C GLY A 8 4.79 -17.81 20.81
N LYS A 9 6.09 -17.60 20.50
CA LYS A 9 6.56 -16.42 19.75
C LYS A 9 6.20 -16.47 18.26
N GLU A 10 6.25 -17.65 17.65
CA GLU A 10 5.92 -17.81 16.22
C GLU A 10 4.44 -17.51 15.96
N ARG A 11 3.55 -17.96 16.85
CA ARG A 11 2.11 -17.69 16.76
C ARG A 11 1.77 -16.20 16.90
N SER A 12 2.53 -15.45 17.71
CA SER A 12 2.30 -14.00 17.84
C SER A 12 2.72 -13.24 16.59
N LEU A 13 3.85 -13.64 15.97
CA LEU A 13 4.33 -13.00 14.74
C LEU A 13 3.38 -13.25 13.57
N ALA A 14 2.95 -14.49 13.35
CA ALA A 14 2.02 -14.83 12.26
C ALA A 14 0.72 -14.01 12.34
N ARG A 15 0.14 -13.87 13.54
CA ARG A 15 -1.06 -13.04 13.74
C ARG A 15 -0.82 -11.57 13.42
N GLN A 16 0.36 -11.05 13.74
CA GLN A 16 0.72 -9.66 13.48
C GLN A 16 0.89 -9.41 11.97
N TRP A 17 1.45 -10.37 11.24
CA TRP A 17 1.55 -10.32 9.78
C TRP A 17 0.17 -10.37 9.11
N VAL A 18 -0.71 -11.30 9.51
CA VAL A 18 -2.06 -11.39 8.95
C VAL A 18 -2.85 -10.09 9.14
N LYS A 19 -2.74 -9.45 10.31
CA LYS A 19 -3.39 -8.15 10.57
C LYS A 19 -2.87 -7.02 9.68
N ARG A 20 -1.65 -7.12 9.14
CA ARG A 20 -1.12 -6.13 8.19
C ARG A 20 -1.65 -6.35 6.78
N LEU A 21 -1.84 -7.62 6.40
CA LEU A 21 -2.22 -8.00 5.03
C LEU A 21 -3.69 -7.74 4.70
N VAL A 22 -4.54 -7.57 5.70
CA VAL A 22 -6.00 -7.54 5.52
C VAL A 22 -6.55 -6.16 5.92
N PRO A 23 -7.52 -5.60 5.19
CA PRO A 23 -8.20 -4.37 5.60
C PRO A 23 -8.75 -4.47 7.04
N GLN A 24 -8.40 -3.50 7.88
CA GLN A 24 -8.80 -3.48 9.29
C GLN A 24 -10.17 -2.81 9.52
N SER A 25 -10.73 -2.18 8.49
CA SER A 25 -12.00 -1.43 8.59
C SER A 25 -13.02 -1.93 7.58
N LYS A 26 -14.32 -1.77 7.91
CA LYS A 26 -15.43 -2.06 6.99
C LYS A 26 -15.28 -1.30 5.66
N GLN A 27 -14.80 -0.05 5.73
CA GLN A 27 -14.55 0.76 4.54
C GLN A 27 -13.42 0.20 3.68
N GLY A 28 -12.35 -0.33 4.28
CA GLY A 28 -11.27 -0.96 3.53
C GLY A 28 -11.73 -2.23 2.79
N TRP A 29 -12.55 -3.05 3.44
CA TRP A 29 -13.21 -4.19 2.79
C TRP A 29 -14.13 -3.79 1.66
N ALA A 30 -14.97 -2.76 1.86
CA ALA A 30 -15.84 -2.25 0.81
C ALA A 30 -15.04 -1.74 -0.39
N ARG A 31 -13.93 -1.02 -0.16
CA ARG A 31 -13.03 -0.57 -1.23
C ARG A 31 -12.42 -1.74 -1.99
N LEU A 32 -11.92 -2.76 -1.30
CA LEU A 32 -11.37 -3.95 -1.93
C LEU A 32 -12.41 -4.67 -2.80
N PHE A 33 -13.63 -4.82 -2.29
CA PHE A 33 -14.71 -5.44 -3.04
C PHE A 33 -15.09 -4.63 -4.29
N VAL A 34 -15.23 -3.30 -4.16
CA VAL A 34 -15.52 -2.41 -5.30
C VAL A 34 -14.38 -2.44 -6.33
N SER A 35 -13.12 -2.40 -5.88
CA SER A 35 -11.94 -2.56 -6.73
C SER A 35 -12.00 -3.86 -7.52
N PHE A 36 -12.30 -4.97 -6.85
CA PHE A 36 -12.43 -6.28 -7.51
C PHE A 36 -13.54 -6.29 -8.56
N CYS A 37 -14.73 -5.81 -8.23
CA CYS A 37 -15.84 -5.73 -9.18
C CYS A 37 -15.52 -4.83 -10.39
N LEU A 38 -14.88 -3.68 -10.17
CA LEU A 38 -14.47 -2.78 -11.25
C LEU A 38 -13.47 -3.43 -12.19
N LEU A 39 -12.47 -4.15 -11.64
CA LEU A 39 -11.52 -4.89 -12.45
C LEU A 39 -12.25 -5.93 -13.30
N LEU A 40 -13.02 -6.83 -12.71
CA LEU A 40 -13.74 -7.86 -13.44
C LEU A 40 -14.67 -7.32 -14.53
N LEU A 41 -15.31 -6.17 -14.31
CA LEU A 41 -16.21 -5.58 -15.32
C LEU A 41 -15.46 -4.91 -16.48
N LEU A 42 -14.32 -4.29 -16.21
CA LEU A 42 -13.61 -3.48 -17.19
C LEU A 42 -12.51 -4.27 -17.93
N SER A 43 -11.79 -5.14 -17.23
CA SER A 43 -10.70 -5.95 -17.81
C SER A 43 -11.20 -7.04 -18.76
N THR A 44 -12.44 -7.49 -18.56
CA THR A 44 -13.00 -8.60 -19.33
C THR A 44 -13.53 -8.19 -20.69
N VAL A 45 -13.68 -6.88 -20.94
CA VAL A 45 -14.11 -6.35 -22.24
C VAL A 45 -13.02 -6.67 -23.27
N PRO A 46 -13.29 -7.50 -24.30
CA PRO A 46 -12.29 -7.80 -25.32
C PRO A 46 -11.93 -6.54 -26.11
N ALA A 47 -10.65 -6.37 -26.46
CA ALA A 47 -10.18 -5.21 -27.24
C ALA A 47 -10.96 -4.99 -28.55
N LYS A 48 -11.43 -6.08 -29.19
CA LYS A 48 -12.29 -6.04 -30.39
C LYS A 48 -13.64 -5.34 -30.19
N ASN A 49 -14.11 -5.24 -28.95
CA ASN A 49 -15.37 -4.60 -28.58
C ASN A 49 -15.16 -3.13 -28.16
N ILE A 50 -13.91 -2.66 -28.10
CA ILE A 50 -13.58 -1.27 -27.75
C ILE A 50 -13.57 -0.44 -29.05
N PRO A 51 -14.51 0.49 -29.25
CA PRO A 51 -14.60 1.26 -30.47
C PRO A 51 -13.44 2.24 -30.62
N GLY A 52 -12.97 2.40 -31.86
CA GLY A 52 -12.05 3.48 -32.24
C GLY A 52 -10.57 3.27 -31.85
N PRO A 53 -9.78 4.35 -31.77
CA PRO A 53 -8.33 4.27 -31.60
C PRO A 53 -7.88 3.78 -30.22
N ILE A 54 -8.80 3.72 -29.25
CA ILE A 54 -8.52 3.28 -27.87
C ILE A 54 -8.05 1.82 -27.84
N SER A 55 -8.57 0.97 -28.73
CA SER A 55 -8.12 -0.42 -28.89
C SER A 55 -6.62 -0.57 -29.15
N ARG A 56 -5.94 0.45 -29.71
CA ARG A 56 -4.48 0.45 -29.93
C ARG A 56 -3.68 0.67 -28.65
N TYR A 57 -4.34 1.13 -27.59
CA TYR A 57 -3.74 1.46 -26.31
C TYR A 57 -4.21 0.49 -25.20
N ASP A 58 -4.65 -0.72 -25.54
CA ASP A 58 -5.19 -1.72 -24.59
C ASP A 58 -4.31 -1.86 -23.34
N LYS A 59 -3.00 -2.06 -23.54
CA LYS A 59 -2.01 -2.17 -22.45
C LYS A 59 -1.90 -0.92 -21.57
N LEU A 60 -1.98 0.27 -22.17
CA LEU A 60 -1.97 1.52 -21.41
C LEU A 60 -3.27 1.66 -20.61
N CYS A 61 -4.42 1.26 -21.18
CA CYS A 61 -5.69 1.24 -20.48
C CYS A 61 -5.65 0.28 -19.28
N HIS A 62 -5.07 -0.91 -19.44
CA HIS A 62 -4.80 -1.87 -18.37
C HIS A 62 -3.97 -1.24 -17.23
N GLY A 63 -2.80 -0.68 -17.57
CA GLY A 63 -1.95 -0.02 -16.58
C GLY A 63 -2.65 1.15 -15.86
N LEU A 64 -3.42 1.97 -16.58
CA LEU A 64 -4.18 3.08 -16.00
C LEU A 64 -5.34 2.60 -15.10
N LEU A 65 -6.03 1.54 -15.49
CA LEU A 65 -7.07 0.90 -14.69
C LEU A 65 -6.50 0.41 -13.36
N TYR A 66 -5.42 -0.35 -13.40
CA TYR A 66 -4.76 -0.86 -12.20
C TYR A 66 -4.14 0.25 -11.34
N PHE A 67 -3.60 1.30 -11.97
CA PHE A 67 -3.15 2.51 -11.26
C PHE A 67 -4.30 3.14 -10.46
N GLY A 68 -5.44 3.43 -11.12
CA GLY A 68 -6.60 4.05 -10.49
C GLY A 68 -7.22 3.18 -9.39
N VAL A 69 -7.40 1.89 -9.65
CA VAL A 69 -7.92 0.93 -8.68
C VAL A 69 -7.00 0.82 -7.46
N THR A 70 -5.69 0.81 -7.67
CA THR A 70 -4.71 0.75 -6.57
C THR A 70 -4.73 2.03 -5.73
N LEU A 71 -4.85 3.21 -6.35
CA LEU A 71 -5.02 4.47 -5.61
C LEU A 71 -6.29 4.44 -4.74
N PHE A 72 -7.41 3.97 -5.27
CA PHE A 72 -8.66 3.86 -4.53
C PHE A 72 -8.55 2.87 -3.36
N LEU A 73 -7.98 1.69 -3.62
CA LEU A 73 -7.74 0.64 -2.62
C LEU A 73 -6.80 1.12 -1.51
N SER A 74 -5.80 1.93 -1.85
CA SER A 74 -4.79 2.40 -0.89
C SER A 74 -5.39 3.17 0.29
N GLY A 75 -6.57 3.79 0.15
CA GLY A 75 -7.23 4.47 1.27
C GLY A 75 -7.78 3.52 2.34
N GLY A 76 -7.80 2.21 2.09
CA GLY A 76 -8.13 1.17 3.08
C GLY A 76 -6.93 0.38 3.62
N LEU A 77 -5.73 0.61 3.09
CA LEU A 77 -4.51 -0.16 3.39
C LEU A 77 -3.41 0.73 3.96
N THR A 78 -2.68 0.24 4.96
CA THR A 78 -1.81 1.08 5.80
C THR A 78 -0.36 1.20 5.34
N ASP A 79 0.14 0.24 4.57
CA ASP A 79 1.55 0.21 4.15
C ASP A 79 1.70 -0.13 2.66
N GLY A 80 2.81 0.33 2.07
CA GLY A 80 3.08 0.17 0.65
C GLY A 80 3.23 -1.29 0.21
N VAL A 81 3.73 -2.17 1.08
CA VAL A 81 3.92 -3.59 0.75
C VAL A 81 2.56 -4.27 0.60
N THR A 82 1.64 -4.02 1.52
CA THR A 82 0.27 -4.56 1.44
C THR A 82 -0.49 -3.99 0.24
N ILE A 83 -0.32 -2.70 -0.09
CA ILE A 83 -0.91 -2.09 -1.29
C ILE A 83 -0.39 -2.77 -2.55
N LEU A 84 0.93 -2.88 -2.69
CA LEU A 84 1.58 -3.52 -3.85
C LEU A 84 1.12 -4.98 -3.98
N GLY A 85 1.23 -5.76 -2.90
CA GLY A 85 0.87 -7.17 -2.90
C GLY A 85 -0.60 -7.40 -3.24
N SER A 86 -1.51 -6.58 -2.69
CA SER A 86 -2.95 -6.68 -3.00
C SER A 86 -3.24 -6.37 -4.46
N GLY A 87 -2.63 -5.31 -5.02
CA GLY A 87 -2.82 -4.95 -6.42
C GLY A 87 -2.27 -6.01 -7.39
N LEU A 88 -1.08 -6.54 -7.13
CA LEU A 88 -0.48 -7.61 -7.93
C LEU A 88 -1.29 -8.91 -7.85
N LEU A 89 -1.80 -9.25 -6.67
CA LEU A 89 -2.65 -10.42 -6.47
C LEU A 89 -3.97 -10.26 -7.24
N LEU A 90 -4.59 -9.09 -7.20
CA LEU A 90 -5.78 -8.79 -7.99
C LEU A 90 -5.50 -8.96 -9.49
N GLY A 91 -4.36 -8.45 -9.97
CA GLY A 91 -3.89 -8.63 -11.36
C GLY A 91 -3.77 -10.10 -11.76
N ALA A 92 -3.12 -10.91 -10.92
CA ALA A 92 -2.96 -12.34 -11.18
C ALA A 92 -4.32 -13.10 -11.17
N VAL A 93 -5.22 -12.73 -10.27
CA VAL A 93 -6.57 -13.33 -10.18
C VAL A 93 -7.41 -12.97 -11.41
N ASP A 94 -7.39 -11.70 -11.82
CA ASP A 94 -8.10 -11.20 -12.99
C ASP A 94 -7.62 -11.88 -14.28
N GLU A 95 -6.30 -11.96 -14.45
CA GLU A 95 -5.65 -12.64 -15.58
C GLU A 95 -6.05 -14.13 -15.66
N ASN A 96 -6.10 -14.82 -14.51
CA ASN A 96 -6.60 -16.19 -14.46
C ASN A 96 -8.11 -16.27 -14.74
N TYR A 97 -8.89 -15.28 -14.30
CA TYR A 97 -10.33 -15.22 -14.52
C TYR A 97 -10.69 -14.99 -15.99
N GLN A 98 -9.88 -14.24 -16.75
CA GLN A 98 -10.10 -14.01 -18.18
C GLN A 98 -10.20 -15.30 -19.01
N ARG A 99 -9.61 -16.41 -18.54
CA ARG A 99 -9.77 -17.76 -19.14
C ARG A 99 -11.23 -18.19 -19.26
N PHE A 100 -12.09 -17.72 -18.36
CA PHE A 100 -13.51 -18.03 -18.32
C PHE A 100 -14.37 -17.06 -19.13
N THR A 101 -13.81 -15.93 -19.61
CA THR A 101 -14.55 -14.91 -20.36
C THR A 101 -14.32 -14.99 -21.87
N GLY A 102 -13.48 -15.93 -22.32
CA GLY A 102 -13.09 -16.07 -23.73
C GLY A 102 -12.03 -15.05 -24.19
N ARG A 103 -11.42 -14.29 -23.26
CA ARG A 103 -10.15 -13.59 -23.52
C ARG A 103 -8.99 -14.57 -23.34
N CYS A 104 -7.90 -14.32 -24.07
CA CYS A 104 -6.64 -15.00 -23.85
C CYS A 104 -5.86 -14.25 -22.77
N PRO A 105 -5.53 -14.89 -21.64
CA PRO A 105 -4.57 -14.33 -20.70
C PRO A 105 -3.25 -14.02 -21.44
N SER A 106 -2.76 -12.80 -21.29
CA SER A 106 -1.47 -12.34 -21.75
C SER A 106 -0.59 -11.90 -20.60
N LEU A 107 0.64 -12.42 -20.55
CA LEU A 107 1.68 -11.93 -19.65
C LEU A 107 1.91 -10.42 -19.82
N GLU A 108 1.71 -9.89 -21.03
CA GLU A 108 1.89 -8.46 -21.31
C GLU A 108 0.84 -7.59 -20.59
N ASP A 109 -0.40 -8.07 -20.48
CA ASP A 109 -1.48 -7.38 -19.78
C ASP A 109 -1.17 -7.37 -18.27
N TRP A 110 -0.75 -8.52 -17.73
CA TRP A 110 -0.30 -8.61 -16.33
C TRP A 110 0.91 -7.71 -16.01
N VAL A 111 1.87 -7.59 -16.93
CA VAL A 111 3.01 -6.66 -16.77
C VAL A 111 2.54 -5.21 -16.77
N ALA A 112 1.61 -4.85 -17.66
CA ALA A 112 1.03 -3.51 -17.69
C ALA A 112 0.29 -3.18 -16.38
N ASP A 113 -0.50 -4.14 -15.86
CA ASP A 113 -1.18 -4.05 -14.57
C ASP A 113 -0.17 -3.84 -13.43
N ALA A 114 0.91 -4.63 -13.41
CA ALA A 114 1.96 -4.53 -12.40
C ALA A 114 2.67 -3.16 -12.40
N LEU A 115 2.91 -2.58 -13.58
CA LEU A 115 3.46 -1.23 -13.70
C LEU A 115 2.49 -0.18 -13.14
N GLY A 116 1.19 -0.31 -13.41
CA GLY A 116 0.14 0.54 -12.86
C GLY A 116 0.09 0.47 -11.33
N VAL A 117 0.07 -0.74 -10.77
CA VAL A 117 0.10 -0.99 -9.31
C VAL A 117 1.36 -0.41 -8.68
N GLY A 118 2.53 -0.64 -9.29
CA GLY A 118 3.82 -0.16 -8.81
C GLY A 118 3.88 1.36 -8.74
N LEU A 119 3.45 2.05 -9.81
CA LEU A 119 3.44 3.51 -9.87
C LEU A 119 2.47 4.12 -8.84
N ALA A 120 1.26 3.55 -8.70
CA ALA A 120 0.30 4.01 -7.70
C ALA A 120 0.83 3.81 -6.28
N THR A 121 1.44 2.66 -6.00
CA THR A 121 2.04 2.36 -4.69
C THR A 121 3.18 3.33 -4.37
N LEU A 122 4.06 3.60 -5.33
CA LEU A 122 5.15 4.55 -5.18
C LEU A 122 4.60 5.95 -4.85
N LEU A 123 3.63 6.44 -5.62
CA LEU A 123 3.00 7.74 -5.40
C LEU A 123 2.38 7.84 -4.00
N VAL A 124 1.62 6.83 -3.58
CA VAL A 124 1.01 6.78 -2.24
C VAL A 124 2.07 6.78 -1.15
N SER A 125 3.15 6.01 -1.32
CA SER A 125 4.24 5.91 -0.35
C SER A 125 4.98 7.23 -0.20
N LEU A 126 5.27 7.90 -1.31
CA LEU A 126 5.89 9.23 -1.33
C LEU A 126 4.97 10.28 -0.66
N ARG A 127 3.68 10.28 -0.98
CA ARG A 127 2.69 11.18 -0.37
C ARG A 127 2.61 10.98 1.15
N ARG A 128 2.55 9.74 1.62
CA ARG A 128 2.50 9.43 3.07
C ARG A 128 3.78 9.87 3.78
N LYS A 129 4.94 9.66 3.15
CA LYS A 129 6.23 10.10 3.68
C LYS A 129 6.31 11.63 3.77
N ALA A 130 5.79 12.35 2.76
CA ALA A 130 5.76 13.81 2.76
C ALA A 130 4.85 14.37 3.88
N ILE A 131 3.68 13.75 4.13
CA ILE A 131 2.78 14.17 5.22
C ILE A 131 3.39 13.92 6.60
N HIS A 132 4.18 12.86 6.75
CA HIS A 132 4.86 12.51 8.00
C HIS A 132 6.26 13.13 8.14
N ASN A 133 6.57 14.19 7.38
CA ASN A 133 7.89 14.82 7.45
C ASN A 133 8.14 15.37 8.87
N PRO A 134 9.16 14.88 9.60
CA PRO A 134 9.39 15.25 11.00
C PRO A 134 9.66 16.74 11.20
N TRP A 135 10.12 17.45 10.17
CA TRP A 135 10.34 18.89 10.18
C TRP A 135 9.05 19.72 10.27
N ASP A 136 7.89 19.12 9.95
CA ASP A 136 6.58 19.77 10.07
C ASP A 136 5.93 19.54 11.44
N ASN A 137 6.59 18.86 12.38
CA ASN A 137 6.09 18.68 13.72
C ASN A 137 6.17 20.02 14.50
N PRO A 138 5.06 20.59 14.99
CA PRO A 138 5.09 21.83 15.76
C PRO A 138 5.98 21.73 17.00
N LYS A 139 6.14 20.53 17.59
CA LYS A 139 7.04 20.29 18.72
C LYS A 139 8.52 20.44 18.38
N THR A 140 8.93 20.15 17.14
CA THR A 140 10.34 20.34 16.72
C THR A 140 10.64 21.80 16.41
N LYS A 141 9.63 22.58 15.97
CA LYS A 141 9.76 24.05 15.83
C LYS A 141 9.97 24.73 17.19
N ASP A 142 9.28 24.27 18.22
CA ASP A 142 9.42 24.81 19.58
C ASP A 142 10.86 24.63 20.14
N LEU A 143 11.47 23.47 19.87
CA LEU A 143 12.86 23.20 20.26
C LEU A 143 13.87 24.05 19.47
N SER A 144 13.57 24.41 18.21
CA SER A 144 14.48 25.25 17.42
C SER A 144 14.57 26.69 17.97
N HIS A 145 13.50 27.21 18.58
CA HIS A 145 13.55 28.48 19.29
C HIS A 145 14.38 28.42 20.58
N LEU A 146 14.31 27.30 21.31
CA LEU A 146 15.10 27.10 22.53
C LEU A 146 16.61 26.97 22.25
N VAL A 147 17.00 26.31 21.15
CA VAL A 147 18.41 26.23 20.73
C VAL A 147 18.90 27.57 20.16
N SER A 148 18.03 28.33 19.48
CA SER A 148 18.38 29.66 18.94
C SER A 148 18.55 30.73 20.03
N GLN A 149 18.02 30.54 21.23
CA GLN A 149 18.14 31.51 22.33
C GLN A 149 19.47 31.44 23.08
N GLY A 150 20.37 30.50 22.72
CA GLY A 150 21.72 30.46 23.30
C GLY A 150 21.75 30.22 24.81
N GLU A 151 20.65 29.72 25.40
CA GLU A 151 20.60 29.31 26.79
C GLU A 151 21.61 28.15 26.97
N PRO A 152 22.74 28.37 27.68
CA PRO A 152 23.67 27.30 27.94
C PRO A 152 22.94 26.23 28.75
N LEU A 153 23.06 24.96 28.34
CA LEU A 153 22.63 23.80 29.11
C LEU A 153 23.44 23.78 30.41
N THR A 154 23.03 24.60 31.38
CA THR A 154 23.68 24.65 32.67
C THR A 154 23.33 23.36 33.40
N SER A 155 24.34 22.52 33.50
CA SER A 155 24.40 21.35 34.37
C SER A 155 24.16 21.77 35.82
N SER A 156 22.93 21.76 36.29
CA SER A 156 22.64 22.05 37.71
C SER A 156 21.46 21.25 38.22
N ARG A 157 21.73 20.01 38.65
CA ARG A 157 21.07 19.31 39.77
C ARG A 157 21.64 17.91 40.00
N ARG A 158 22.91 17.89 40.40
CA ARG A 158 23.60 16.88 41.21
C ARG A 158 24.40 17.76 42.18
N ASP A 159 24.31 17.73 43.48
CA ASP A 159 23.89 16.71 44.44
C ASP A 159 23.50 17.47 45.72
N GLU A 160 22.25 17.36 46.15
CA GLU A 160 21.85 17.77 47.51
C GLU A 160 20.93 16.69 48.07
N ARG A 161 21.54 15.55 48.40
CA ARG A 161 20.94 14.55 49.27
C ARG A 161 22.05 13.60 49.71
N ASN A 162 22.74 13.98 50.78
CA ASN A 162 23.38 13.09 51.75
C ASN A 162 23.92 13.97 52.89
N SER A 163 23.00 14.29 53.81
CA SER A 163 23.28 14.78 55.16
C SER A 163 22.46 13.94 56.13
#